data_AF-A0A1E1XVM7-F1
#
_entry.id   AF-A0A1E1XVM7-F1
#
_cell.length_a   1.000
_cell.length_b   1.000
_cell.length_c   1.000
_cell.angle_alpha   90.00
_cell.angle_beta   90.00
_cell.angle_gamma   90.00
#
_symmetry.space_group_name_H-M   'P 1'
#
loop_
_entity.id
_entity.type
_entity.pdbx_description
1 polymer ?
#
loop_
_entity_poly.entity_id
_entity_poly.type
_entity_poly.pdbx_seq_one_letter_code
_entity_poly.pdbx_strand_id
1 'polypeptide(L)'
;MAALCALGALLDLALSQRPLHPPPAARAAAFGALLVFYLALVYATLQTSFRQVHLLVCSYLVLGSFVALVSLVALLDPGAADRAILSDLWCALFLVYVSYALVPVRMRDSAVTGVLLAGTYLACNLALHAERLHWKRVTCNVILLVAVNTIGMFSHYPSKAAQRQAFLETRQCIESRLSIQRENQKQEQLLLSVLPRHVAMEMKADI
;
A
#
# COMPACT_ATOMS: atom_id res chain seq x y z
N MET A 1 3.53 4.80 -6.65
CA MET A 1 2.69 6.02 -6.55
C MET A 1 2.80 6.93 -7.76
N ALA A 2 3.98 7.50 -8.06
CA ALA A 2 4.16 8.39 -9.21
C ALA A 2 3.71 7.77 -10.55
N ALA A 3 4.08 6.51 -10.84
CA ALA A 3 3.65 5.79 -12.05
C ALA A 3 2.12 5.55 -12.13
N LEU A 4 1.47 5.34 -10.98
CA LEU A 4 0.00 5.16 -10.92
C LEU A 4 -0.75 6.48 -11.06
N CYS A 5 -0.19 7.57 -10.57
CA CYS A 5 -0.71 8.92 -10.82
C CYS A 5 -0.54 9.30 -12.30
N ALA A 6 0.57 8.91 -12.93
CA ALA A 6 0.78 9.09 -14.37
C ALA A 6 -0.21 8.25 -15.20
N LEU A 7 -0.45 6.98 -14.82
CA LEU A 7 -1.48 6.15 -15.45
C LEU A 7 -2.89 6.71 -15.24
N GLY A 8 -3.20 7.19 -14.03
CA GLY A 8 -4.47 7.85 -13.74
C GLY A 8 -4.67 9.11 -14.57
N ALA A 9 -3.65 9.95 -14.70
CA ALA A 9 -3.68 11.15 -15.54
C ALA A 9 -3.81 10.81 -17.03
N LEU A 10 -3.13 9.75 -17.51
CA LEU A 10 -3.28 9.26 -18.89
C LEU A 10 -4.66 8.67 -19.15
N LEU A 11 -5.23 7.95 -18.18
CA LEU A 11 -6.59 7.43 -18.26
C LEU A 11 -7.62 8.56 -18.30
N ASP A 12 -7.42 9.60 -17.48
CA ASP A 12 -8.24 10.80 -17.48
C ASP A 12 -8.16 11.54 -18.83
N LEU A 13 -6.95 11.67 -19.38
CA LEU A 13 -6.73 12.27 -20.71
C LEU A 13 -7.39 11.43 -21.81
N ALA A 14 -7.33 10.10 -21.72
CA ALA A 14 -7.93 9.16 -22.67
C ALA A 14 -9.47 9.17 -22.58
N LEU A 15 -10.03 9.27 -21.37
CA LEU A 15 -11.48 9.40 -21.15
C LEU A 15 -11.99 10.79 -21.54
N SER A 16 -11.16 11.82 -21.37
CA SER A 16 -11.45 13.21 -21.75
C SER A 16 -11.38 13.49 -23.26
N GLN A 17 -10.93 12.54 -24.09
CA GLN A 17 -11.01 12.64 -25.56
C GLN A 17 -12.44 12.50 -26.10
N ARG A 18 -13.46 12.30 -25.24
CA ARG A 18 -14.87 12.46 -25.62
C ARG A 18 -15.29 13.94 -25.51
N PRO A 19 -15.85 14.55 -26.57
CA PRO A 19 -15.91 15.99 -26.75
C PRO A 19 -17.09 16.63 -26.01
N LEU A 20 -16.98 16.87 -24.70
CA LEU A 20 -17.96 17.66 -23.95
C LEU A 20 -17.32 18.34 -22.72
N HIS A 21 -16.59 19.45 -22.94
CA HIS A 21 -15.69 20.10 -21.96
C HIS A 21 -16.30 21.24 -21.14
N PRO A 22 -15.94 21.30 -19.82
CA PRO A 22 -15.26 22.42 -19.14
C PRO A 22 -13.76 22.06 -18.80
N PRO A 23 -12.93 22.93 -18.18
CA PRO A 23 -11.53 23.13 -18.60
C PRO A 23 -10.57 21.98 -18.24
N PRO A 24 -10.04 21.23 -19.24
CA PRO A 24 -9.12 20.11 -19.01
C PRO A 24 -7.79 20.52 -18.35
N ALA A 25 -7.42 21.80 -18.48
CA ALA A 25 -6.17 22.34 -17.97
C ALA A 25 -6.09 22.28 -16.43
N ALA A 26 -7.20 22.52 -15.73
CA ALA A 26 -7.18 22.61 -14.27
C ALA A 26 -7.03 21.23 -13.60
N ARG A 27 -7.67 20.19 -14.15
CA ARG A 27 -7.45 18.80 -13.74
C ARG A 27 -6.03 18.34 -14.04
N ALA A 28 -5.55 18.59 -15.26
CA ALA A 28 -4.19 18.23 -15.65
C ALA A 28 -3.14 18.90 -14.75
N ALA A 29 -3.35 20.17 -14.40
CA ALA A 29 -2.50 20.90 -13.45
C ALA A 29 -2.52 20.29 -12.04
N ALA A 30 -3.69 19.89 -11.53
CA ALA A 30 -3.82 19.23 -10.23
C ALA A 30 -3.07 17.89 -10.17
N PHE A 31 -3.21 17.05 -11.20
CA PHE A 31 -2.46 15.79 -11.29
C PHE A 31 -0.96 16.03 -11.47
N GLY A 32 -0.56 17.03 -12.24
CA GLY A 32 0.84 17.44 -12.42
C GLY A 32 1.49 17.90 -11.12
N ALA A 33 0.82 18.77 -10.35
CA ALA A 33 1.30 19.24 -9.05
C ALA A 33 1.49 18.09 -8.06
N LEU A 34 0.56 17.12 -8.04
CA LEU A 34 0.68 15.93 -7.20
C LEU A 34 1.81 15.00 -7.63
N LEU A 35 2.04 14.85 -8.93
CA LEU A 35 3.18 14.08 -9.44
C LEU A 35 4.49 14.66 -8.89
N VAL A 36 4.65 15.98 -8.98
CA VAL A 36 5.82 16.69 -8.43
C VAL A 36 5.93 16.50 -6.92
N PHE A 37 4.82 16.60 -6.19
CA PHE A 37 4.78 16.36 -4.75
C PHE A 37 5.21 14.93 -4.38
N TYR A 38 4.73 13.91 -5.09
CA TYR A 38 5.14 12.52 -4.85
C TYR A 38 6.60 12.27 -5.21
N LEU A 39 7.12 12.88 -6.29
CA LEU A 39 8.54 12.79 -6.64
C LEU A 39 9.42 13.44 -5.56
N ALA A 40 9.00 14.59 -5.02
CA ALA A 40 9.69 15.24 -3.91
C ALA A 40 9.68 14.38 -2.63
N LEU A 41 8.54 13.75 -2.31
CA LEU A 41 8.43 12.80 -1.19
C LEU A 41 9.35 11.58 -1.38
N VAL A 42 9.41 11.02 -2.58
CA VAL A 42 10.32 9.90 -2.89
C VAL A 42 11.77 10.34 -2.74
N TYR A 43 12.13 11.51 -3.28
CA TYR A 43 13.48 12.06 -3.14
C TYR A 43 13.86 12.31 -1.67
N ALA A 44 12.96 12.91 -0.89
CA ALA A 44 13.17 13.13 0.54
C ALA A 44 13.33 11.81 1.31
N THR A 45 12.58 10.77 0.92
CA THR A 45 12.70 9.41 1.51
C THR A 45 14.02 8.74 1.12
N LEU A 46 14.53 8.99 -0.09
CA LEU A 46 15.83 8.48 -0.53
C LEU A 46 17.01 9.17 0.16
N GLN A 47 16.90 10.46 0.45
CA GLN A 47 17.95 11.22 1.12
C GLN A 47 18.01 11.00 2.64
N THR A 48 16.86 10.72 3.26
CA THR A 48 16.80 10.56 4.71
C THR A 48 17.16 9.14 5.11
N SER A 49 18.29 8.99 5.81
CA SER A 49 18.75 7.70 6.35
C SER A 49 17.67 7.13 7.29
N PHE A 50 16.99 6.10 6.79
CA PHE A 50 15.85 5.31 7.30
C PHE A 50 15.57 5.34 8.82
N ARG A 51 15.17 6.49 9.37
CA ARG A 51 14.59 6.54 10.71
C ARG A 51 13.12 6.18 10.61
N GLN A 52 12.68 5.18 11.39
CA GLN A 52 11.32 4.62 11.37
C GLN A 52 10.20 5.68 11.46
N VAL A 53 10.44 6.80 12.15
CA VAL A 53 9.50 7.92 12.26
C VAL A 53 9.26 8.62 10.92
N HIS A 54 10.28 8.77 10.08
CA HIS A 54 10.18 9.49 8.81
C HIS A 54 9.31 8.74 7.80
N LEU A 55 9.42 7.40 7.77
CA LEU A 55 8.55 6.53 6.96
C LEU A 55 7.07 6.65 7.35
N LEU A 56 6.78 6.74 8.66
CA LEU A 56 5.41 6.96 9.15
C LEU A 56 4.88 8.32 8.68
N VAL A 57 5.64 9.39 8.86
CA VAL A 57 5.25 10.74 8.42
C VAL A 57 4.99 10.78 6.91
N CYS A 58 5.86 10.20 6.09
CA CYS A 58 5.65 10.10 4.64
C CYS A 58 4.35 9.35 4.30
N SER A 59 4.05 8.26 5.00
CA SER A 59 2.81 7.51 4.75
C SER A 59 1.54 8.31 5.07
N TYR A 60 1.54 9.11 6.15
CA TYR A 60 0.43 10.00 6.49
C TYR A 60 0.31 11.18 5.53
N LEU A 61 1.43 11.72 5.02
CA LEU A 61 1.43 12.76 3.99
C LEU A 61 0.81 12.28 2.67
N VAL A 62 1.15 11.06 2.25
CA VAL A 62 0.55 10.41 1.07
C VAL A 62 -0.96 10.21 1.27
N LEU A 63 -1.37 9.89 2.50
CA LEU A 63 -2.77 9.75 2.87
C LEU A 63 -3.56 11.05 2.74
N GLY A 64 -2.98 12.12 3.31
CA GLY A 64 -3.55 13.46 3.27
C GLY A 64 -3.68 13.97 1.83
N SER A 65 -2.69 13.68 0.98
CA SER A 65 -2.75 14.10 -0.43
C SER A 65 -3.85 13.38 -1.23
N PHE A 66 -4.23 12.15 -0.88
CA PHE A 66 -5.39 11.50 -1.52
C PHE A 66 -6.71 12.18 -1.16
N VAL A 67 -6.90 12.54 0.11
CA VAL A 67 -8.11 13.25 0.56
C VAL A 67 -8.17 14.65 -0.07
N ALA A 68 -7.04 15.34 -0.10
CA ALA A 68 -6.92 16.64 -0.76
C ALA A 68 -7.24 16.54 -2.26
N LEU A 69 -6.75 15.52 -2.95
CA LEU A 69 -7.04 15.30 -4.37
C LEU A 69 -8.53 15.07 -4.64
N VAL A 70 -9.19 14.19 -3.85
CA VAL A 70 -10.64 13.94 -4.01
C VAL A 70 -11.44 15.23 -3.81
N SER A 71 -11.08 16.00 -2.79
CA SER A 71 -11.73 17.28 -2.47
C SER A 71 -11.51 18.31 -3.58
N LEU A 72 -10.27 18.43 -4.07
CA LEU A 72 -9.88 19.35 -5.14
C LEU A 72 -10.60 19.01 -6.45
N VAL A 73 -10.59 17.74 -6.87
CA VAL A 73 -11.29 17.30 -8.09
C VAL A 73 -12.79 17.57 -8.01
N ALA A 74 -13.41 17.32 -6.86
CA ALA A 74 -14.83 17.62 -6.65
C ALA A 74 -15.12 19.14 -6.75
N LEU A 75 -14.23 19.98 -6.22
CA LEU A 75 -14.37 21.44 -6.26
C LEU A 75 -14.14 22.04 -7.66
N LEU A 76 -13.24 21.46 -8.45
CA LEU A 76 -12.91 21.94 -9.79
C LEU A 76 -14.02 21.68 -10.83
N ASP A 77 -14.89 20.71 -10.59
CA ASP A 77 -15.96 20.34 -11.52
C ASP A 77 -17.31 20.09 -10.81
N PRO A 78 -17.97 21.15 -10.32
CA PRO A 78 -19.32 21.05 -9.77
C PRO A 78 -20.37 20.67 -10.84
N GLY A 79 -20.02 20.64 -12.12
CA GLY A 79 -20.90 20.19 -13.22
C GLY A 79 -20.76 18.71 -13.58
N ALA A 80 -19.94 17.93 -12.87
CA ALA A 80 -19.74 16.51 -13.17
C ALA A 80 -20.98 15.64 -12.86
N ALA A 81 -21.97 16.17 -12.13
CA ALA A 81 -23.19 15.45 -11.80
C ALA A 81 -24.05 15.02 -13.00
N ASP A 82 -23.91 15.62 -14.18
CA ASP A 82 -24.62 15.15 -15.38
C ASP A 82 -23.86 14.06 -16.15
N ARG A 83 -22.61 13.75 -15.75
CA ARG A 83 -21.80 12.71 -16.40
C ARG A 83 -22.22 11.32 -15.92
N ALA A 84 -21.89 10.30 -16.72
CA ALA A 84 -22.14 8.91 -16.36
C ALA A 84 -21.52 8.56 -15.00
N ILE A 85 -22.21 7.74 -14.20
CA ILE A 85 -21.82 7.36 -12.83
C ILE A 85 -20.35 6.93 -12.74
N LEU A 86 -19.92 6.04 -13.64
CA LEU A 86 -18.53 5.54 -13.65
C LEU A 86 -17.49 6.62 -13.97
N SER A 87 -17.81 7.61 -14.80
CA SER A 87 -16.87 8.67 -15.21
C SER A 87 -16.65 9.74 -14.14
N ASP A 88 -17.53 9.82 -13.15
CA ASP A 88 -17.38 10.73 -12.00
C ASP A 88 -16.67 10.04 -10.82
N LEU A 89 -16.86 8.72 -10.65
CA LEU A 89 -16.34 7.97 -9.51
C LEU A 89 -14.98 7.32 -9.71
N TRP A 90 -14.53 7.12 -10.95
CA TRP A 90 -13.34 6.31 -11.22
C TRP A 90 -12.08 6.82 -10.49
N CYS A 91 -11.89 8.14 -10.34
CA CYS A 91 -10.77 8.69 -9.55
C CYS A 91 -10.83 8.21 -8.10
N ALA A 92 -12.01 8.34 -7.46
CA ALA A 92 -12.19 7.98 -6.07
C ALA A 92 -12.01 6.46 -5.87
N LEU A 93 -12.56 5.64 -6.76
CA LEU A 93 -12.41 4.18 -6.70
C LEU A 93 -10.95 3.75 -6.86
N PHE A 94 -10.25 4.36 -7.82
CA PHE A 94 -8.84 4.10 -8.07
C PHE A 94 -7.99 4.51 -6.86
N LEU A 95 -8.23 5.69 -6.29
CA LEU A 95 -7.51 6.18 -5.10
C LEU A 95 -7.75 5.31 -3.87
N VAL A 96 -8.99 4.87 -3.64
CA VAL A 96 -9.29 3.94 -2.54
C VAL A 96 -8.51 2.64 -2.74
N TYR A 97 -8.57 2.02 -3.93
CA TYR A 97 -7.82 0.78 -4.19
C TYR A 97 -6.30 0.96 -4.02
N VAL A 98 -5.74 2.05 -4.55
CA VAL A 98 -4.32 2.41 -4.45
C VAL A 98 -3.91 2.64 -2.99
N SER A 99 -4.79 3.22 -2.16
CA SER A 99 -4.52 3.43 -0.73
C SER A 99 -4.39 2.11 0.05
N TYR A 100 -5.15 1.09 -0.31
CA TYR A 100 -5.06 -0.25 0.29
C TYR A 100 -3.87 -1.06 -0.24
N ALA A 101 -3.58 -0.96 -1.53
CA ALA A 101 -2.59 -1.82 -2.18
C ALA A 101 -1.13 -1.41 -1.91
N LEU A 102 -0.87 -0.13 -1.66
CA LEU A 102 0.49 0.40 -1.81
C LEU A 102 1.00 1.24 -0.64
N VAL A 103 0.14 1.65 0.29
CA VAL A 103 0.60 2.33 1.49
C VAL A 103 0.88 1.27 2.55
N PRO A 104 2.14 1.06 2.98
CA PRO A 104 2.52 -0.02 3.90
C PRO A 104 2.14 0.35 5.36
N VAL A 105 0.87 0.62 5.62
CA VAL A 105 0.35 1.04 6.94
C VAL A 105 -0.35 -0.14 7.64
N ARG A 106 -0.62 0.02 8.94
CA ARG A 106 -1.40 -0.94 9.71
C ARG A 106 -2.78 -1.11 9.07
N MET A 107 -3.36 -2.31 9.24
CA MET A 107 -4.68 -2.66 8.68
C MET A 107 -5.75 -1.63 9.02
N ARG A 108 -5.73 -1.17 10.28
CA ARG A 108 -6.68 -0.19 10.82
C ARG A 108 -6.56 1.16 10.11
N ASP A 109 -5.34 1.65 9.93
CA ASP A 109 -5.11 2.98 9.37
C ASP A 109 -5.48 3.03 7.87
N SER A 110 -5.19 1.96 7.14
CA SER A 110 -5.62 1.81 5.74
C SER A 110 -7.15 1.73 5.62
N ALA A 111 -7.82 0.99 6.51
CA ALA A 111 -9.27 0.93 6.54
C ALA A 111 -9.91 2.29 6.87
N VAL A 112 -9.38 3.00 7.87
CA VAL A 112 -9.82 4.35 8.23
C VAL A 112 -9.68 5.30 7.04
N THR A 113 -8.60 5.17 6.27
CA THR A 113 -8.38 5.97 5.06
C THR A 113 -9.41 5.70 3.98
N GLY A 114 -9.69 4.43 3.69
CA GLY A 114 -10.68 4.06 2.67
C GLY A 114 -12.07 4.62 3.00
N VAL A 115 -12.45 4.56 4.29
CA VAL A 115 -13.69 5.16 4.80
C VAL A 115 -13.65 6.69 4.72
N LEU A 116 -12.53 7.33 5.08
CA LEU A 116 -12.36 8.78 4.95
C LEU A 116 -12.44 9.25 3.50
N LEU A 117 -11.84 8.51 2.55
CA LEU A 117 -11.90 8.81 1.11
C LEU A 117 -13.33 8.66 0.57
N ALA A 118 -14.03 7.59 0.95
CA ALA A 118 -15.43 7.41 0.58
C ALA A 118 -16.33 8.51 1.19
N GLY A 119 -16.11 8.84 2.46
CA GLY A 119 -16.85 9.88 3.18
C GLY A 119 -16.61 11.27 2.61
N THR A 120 -15.36 11.61 2.27
CA THR A 120 -15.01 12.90 1.66
C THR A 120 -15.60 13.05 0.26
N TYR A 121 -15.56 11.99 -0.57
CA TYR A 121 -16.26 12.00 -1.86
C TYR A 121 -17.77 12.23 -1.69
N LEU A 122 -18.43 11.49 -0.79
CA LEU A 122 -19.87 11.63 -0.53
C LEU A 122 -20.21 13.02 0.05
N ALA A 123 -19.40 13.53 0.98
CA ALA A 123 -19.60 14.84 1.58
C ALA A 123 -19.47 15.95 0.54
N CYS A 124 -18.44 15.91 -0.31
CA CYS A 124 -18.28 16.86 -1.41
C CYS A 124 -19.44 16.75 -2.41
N ASN A 125 -19.84 15.54 -2.78
CA ASN A 125 -20.95 15.33 -3.71
C ASN A 125 -22.28 15.88 -3.16
N LEU A 126 -22.57 15.62 -1.88
CA LEU A 126 -23.76 16.11 -1.19
C LEU A 126 -23.73 17.63 -1.00
N ALA A 127 -22.59 18.20 -0.61
CA ALA A 127 -22.45 19.64 -0.37
C ALA A 127 -22.59 20.45 -1.67
N LEU A 128 -22.05 19.95 -2.79
CA LEU A 128 -22.09 20.63 -4.08
C LEU A 128 -23.41 20.43 -4.83
N HIS A 129 -24.14 19.34 -4.57
CA HIS A 129 -25.36 18.96 -5.32
C HIS A 129 -26.59 18.75 -4.43
N ALA A 130 -26.65 19.40 -3.26
CA ALA A 130 -27.75 19.28 -2.31
C ALA A 130 -29.13 19.53 -2.96
N GLU A 131 -29.19 20.48 -3.90
CA GLU A 131 -30.41 20.88 -4.64
C GLU A 131 -30.86 19.86 -5.71
N ARG A 132 -29.95 19.01 -6.22
CA ARG A 132 -30.20 18.04 -7.32
C ARG A 132 -29.97 16.61 -6.88
N LEU A 133 -30.44 16.27 -5.68
CA LEU A 133 -30.16 14.97 -5.07
C LEU A 133 -30.99 13.85 -5.72
N HIS A 134 -30.37 13.12 -6.65
CA HIS A 134 -30.95 11.89 -7.20
C HIS A 134 -30.63 10.70 -6.29
N TRP A 135 -31.58 10.30 -5.43
CA TRP A 135 -31.42 9.19 -4.47
C TRP A 135 -30.90 7.88 -5.09
N LYS A 136 -31.35 7.55 -6.31
CA LYS A 136 -30.89 6.37 -7.05
C LYS A 136 -29.38 6.42 -7.32
N ARG A 137 -28.86 7.59 -7.69
CA ARG A 137 -27.43 7.79 -7.99
C ARG A 137 -26.58 7.70 -6.73
N VAL A 138 -27.00 8.37 -5.65
CA VAL A 138 -26.31 8.33 -4.35
C VAL A 138 -26.23 6.88 -3.84
N THR A 139 -27.32 6.13 -3.95
CA THR A 139 -27.36 4.72 -3.54
C THR A 139 -26.37 3.87 -4.33
N CYS A 140 -26.32 4.02 -5.66
CA CYS A 140 -25.33 3.33 -6.50
C CYS A 140 -23.89 3.67 -6.08
N ASN A 141 -23.60 4.95 -5.85
CA ASN A 141 -22.28 5.41 -5.42
C ASN A 141 -21.87 4.80 -4.08
N VAL A 142 -22.79 4.77 -3.10
CA VAL A 142 -22.55 4.16 -1.79
C VAL A 142 -22.25 2.66 -1.94
N ILE A 143 -23.05 1.93 -2.71
CA ILE A 143 -22.84 0.49 -2.94
C ILE A 143 -21.45 0.23 -3.54
N LEU A 144 -21.06 1.04 -4.53
CA LEU A 144 -19.82 0.86 -5.26
C LEU A 144 -18.59 1.23 -4.41
N LEU A 145 -18.71 2.27 -3.58
CA LEU A 145 -17.69 2.63 -2.58
C LEU A 145 -17.54 1.55 -1.50
N VAL A 146 -18.64 0.98 -1.01
CA VAL A 146 -18.61 -0.14 -0.06
C VAL A 146 -17.96 -1.36 -0.70
N ALA A 147 -18.31 -1.68 -1.94
CA ALA A 147 -17.72 -2.80 -2.68
C ALA A 147 -16.20 -2.63 -2.83
N VAL A 148 -15.72 -1.45 -3.24
CA VAL A 148 -14.28 -1.23 -3.44
C VAL A 148 -13.50 -1.24 -2.12
N ASN A 149 -14.09 -0.71 -1.03
CA ASN A 149 -13.49 -0.79 0.30
C ASN A 149 -13.38 -2.24 0.77
N THR A 150 -14.41 -3.05 0.51
CA THR A 150 -14.42 -4.48 0.84
C THR A 150 -13.34 -5.22 0.06
N ILE A 151 -13.24 -4.99 -1.26
CA ILE A 151 -12.18 -5.56 -2.11
C ILE A 151 -10.80 -5.14 -1.63
N GLY A 152 -10.60 -3.85 -1.30
CA GLY A 152 -9.33 -3.34 -0.77
C GLY A 152 -8.93 -4.01 0.54
N MET A 153 -9.90 -4.21 1.43
CA MET A 153 -9.68 -4.90 2.71
C MET A 153 -9.31 -6.38 2.50
N PHE A 154 -9.99 -7.07 1.58
CA PHE A 154 -9.68 -8.45 1.20
C PHE A 154 -8.35 -8.58 0.49
N SER A 155 -7.91 -7.59 -0.28
CA SER A 155 -6.62 -7.63 -0.99
C SER A 155 -5.44 -7.49 -0.04
N HIS A 156 -5.58 -6.67 1.00
CA HIS A 156 -4.49 -6.40 1.95
C HIS A 156 -4.30 -7.54 2.97
N TYR A 157 -5.37 -8.22 3.38
CA TYR A 157 -5.34 -9.32 4.37
C TYR A 157 -4.39 -10.49 4.02
N PRO A 158 -4.46 -11.10 2.81
CA PRO A 158 -3.60 -12.21 2.43
C PRO A 158 -2.13 -11.82 2.35
N SER A 159 -1.79 -10.57 1.98
CA SER A 159 -0.38 -10.13 1.95
C SER A 159 0.28 -10.20 3.33
N LYS A 160 -0.43 -9.83 4.40
CA LYS A 160 0.13 -9.91 5.77
C LYS A 160 0.19 -11.35 6.27
N ALA A 161 -0.78 -12.18 5.89
CA ALA A 161 -0.76 -13.61 6.21
C ALA A 161 0.43 -14.30 5.52
N ALA A 162 0.64 -14.06 4.23
CA ALA A 162 1.74 -14.60 3.45
C ALA A 162 3.11 -14.17 4.01
N GLN A 163 3.26 -12.89 4.39
CA GLN A 163 4.51 -12.40 4.97
C GLN A 163 4.83 -13.05 6.32
N ARG A 164 3.83 -13.23 7.19
CA ARG A 164 4.00 -13.95 8.47
C ARG A 164 4.33 -15.42 8.24
N GLN A 165 3.68 -16.04 7.28
CA GLN A 165 3.92 -17.44 6.95
C GLN A 165 5.34 -17.66 6.43
N ALA A 166 5.81 -16.83 5.49
CA ALA A 166 7.19 -16.89 5.01
C ALA A 166 8.22 -16.69 6.14
N PHE A 167 7.93 -15.83 7.12
CA PHE A 167 8.78 -15.67 8.30
C PHE A 167 8.81 -16.92 9.18
N LEU A 168 7.65 -17.54 9.42
CA LEU A 168 7.56 -18.78 10.20
C LEU A 168 8.28 -19.95 9.51
N GLU A 169 8.12 -20.08 8.20
CA GLU A 169 8.82 -21.07 7.38
C GLU A 169 10.34 -20.87 7.46
N THR A 170 10.81 -19.62 7.38
CA THR A 170 12.23 -19.30 7.53
C THR A 170 12.74 -19.68 8.92
N ARG A 171 11.97 -19.42 9.99
CA ARG A 171 12.35 -19.81 11.35
C ARG A 171 12.42 -21.34 11.51
N GLN A 172 11.42 -22.07 11.02
CA GLN A 172 11.40 -23.53 11.08
C GLN A 172 12.58 -24.14 10.31
N CYS A 173 12.92 -23.58 9.15
CA CYS A 173 14.10 -23.98 8.38
C CYS A 173 15.40 -23.76 9.18
N ILE A 174 15.57 -22.59 9.81
CA ILE A 174 16.76 -22.31 10.65
C ILE A 174 16.82 -23.26 11.84
N GLU A 175 15.70 -23.51 12.51
CA GLU A 175 15.63 -24.40 13.67
C GLU A 175 16.00 -25.84 13.30
N SER A 176 15.49 -26.34 12.18
CA SER A 176 15.87 -27.65 11.61
C SER A 176 17.37 -27.70 11.25
N ARG A 177 17.93 -26.63 10.68
CA ARG A 177 19.37 -26.58 10.39
C ARG A 177 20.21 -26.63 11.68
N LEU A 178 19.79 -25.91 12.72
CA LEU A 178 20.47 -25.91 14.02
C LEU A 178 20.40 -27.28 14.71
N SER A 179 19.28 -28.00 14.62
CA SER A 179 19.18 -29.36 15.18
C SER A 179 20.11 -30.34 14.45
N ILE A 180 20.14 -30.29 13.11
CA ILE A 180 21.03 -31.11 12.28
C ILE A 180 22.51 -30.81 12.58
N GLN A 181 22.88 -29.54 12.77
CA GLN A 181 24.26 -29.19 13.15
C GLN A 181 24.67 -29.77 14.51
N ARG A 182 23.76 -29.79 15.49
CA ARG A 182 24.02 -30.40 16.81
C ARG A 182 24.17 -31.92 16.71
N GLU A 183 23.37 -32.58 15.87
CA GLU A 183 23.49 -34.02 15.63
C GLU A 183 24.80 -34.37 14.91
N ASN A 184 25.19 -33.58 13.91
CA ASN A 184 26.48 -33.72 13.22
C ASN A 184 27.66 -33.52 14.19
N GLN A 185 27.64 -32.49 15.05
CA GLN A 185 28.70 -32.30 16.07
C GLN A 185 28.80 -33.48 17.03
N LYS A 186 27.67 -34.06 17.45
CA LYS A 186 27.65 -35.28 18.27
C LYS A 186 28.20 -36.49 17.51
N GLN A 187 27.89 -36.62 16.22
CA GLN A 187 28.45 -37.68 15.38
C GLN A 187 29.96 -37.50 15.15
N GLU A 188 30.45 -36.29 14.90
CA GLU A 188 31.89 -36.00 14.80
C GLU A 188 32.62 -36.24 16.13
N GLN A 189 32.01 -35.89 17.27
CA GLN A 189 32.57 -36.15 18.60
C GLN A 189 32.61 -37.64 18.94
N LEU A 190 31.61 -38.42 18.50
CA LEU A 190 31.61 -39.89 18.59
C LEU A 190 32.63 -40.51 17.65
N LEU A 191 32.80 -39.98 16.44
CA LEU A 191 33.79 -40.44 15.46
C LEU A 191 35.23 -40.17 15.96
N LEU A 192 35.47 -39.01 16.59
CA LEU A 192 36.74 -38.66 17.23
C LEU A 192 36.96 -39.38 18.58
N SER A 193 35.94 -40.03 19.16
CA SER A 193 36.11 -40.91 20.32
C SER A 193 36.63 -42.32 19.95
N VAL A 194 36.62 -42.68 18.66
CA VAL A 194 37.22 -43.91 18.10
C VAL A 194 38.71 -43.74 17.75
N LEU A 195 39.29 -42.55 17.93
CA LEU A 195 40.74 -42.38 18.06
C LEU A 195 41.06 -41.56 19.32
N PRO A 196 41.23 -42.21 20.48
CA PRO A 196 41.37 -41.51 21.74
C PRO A 196 42.70 -40.77 21.81
N ARG A 197 42.64 -39.48 22.17
CA ARG A 197 43.79 -38.70 22.66
C ARG A 197 44.39 -39.22 23.96
N HIS A 198 43.93 -40.33 24.52
CA HIS A 198 44.50 -40.93 25.72
C HIS A 198 45.73 -41.81 25.47
N VAL A 199 46.12 -42.11 24.22
CA VAL A 199 47.40 -42.79 23.91
C VAL A 199 48.53 -41.79 23.61
N ALA A 200 48.23 -40.48 23.56
CA ALA A 200 49.24 -39.43 23.41
C ALA A 200 49.71 -38.83 24.75
N MET A 201 49.28 -39.40 25.88
CA MET A 201 49.82 -39.09 27.20
C MET A 201 50.36 -40.40 27.81
N GLU A 202 51.68 -40.52 27.83
CA GLU A 202 52.44 -41.25 28.86
C GLU A 202 52.54 -42.79 28.79
N MET A 203 53.19 -43.30 27.73
CA MET A 203 54.19 -44.38 27.83
C MET A 203 55.31 -43.95 26.86
N LYS A 204 56.52 -43.57 27.27
CA LYS A 204 57.46 -44.31 28.12
C LYS A 204 58.57 -43.35 28.56
N ALA A 205 58.52 -42.87 29.80
CA ALA A 205 59.76 -42.74 30.56
C ALA A 205 60.34 -44.16 30.71
N ASP A 206 61.67 -44.29 30.63
CA ASP A 206 62.47 -45.53 30.57
C ASP A 206 62.51 -46.27 29.21
N ILE A 207 63.40 -45.82 28.33
CA ILE A 207 64.72 -46.45 28.03
C ILE A 207 65.49 -45.51 27.08
#